data_AF-A0A523BHK7-F1
#
_entry.id   AF-A0A523BHK7-F1
#
_cell.length_a   1.000
_cell.length_b   1.000
_cell.length_c   1.000
_cell.angle_alpha   90.00
_cell.angle_beta   90.00
_cell.angle_gamma   90.00
#
_symmetry.space_group_name_H-M   'P 1'
#
loop_
_entity.id
_entity.type
_entity.pdbx_description
1 polymer ?
#
loop_
_entity_poly.entity_id
_entity_poly.type
_entity_poly.pdbx_seq_one_letter_code
_entity_poly.pdbx_strand_id
1 'polypeptide(L)'
;MLRRPIRPPAKPTKLRAPLTLKKLLFEAVFGIIYALLTFPISLLIAEFSVWVSSVWMLTRADAFRNFNLFLWLVQLMFMIVPLYHKRYMRALFFIITSLLIYYAVFFIAAFDPLSLFGY
;
A
#
# COMPACT_ATOMS: atom_id res chain seq x y z
N MET A 1 7.90 -62.77 13.47
CA MET A 1 8.74 -61.64 13.00
C MET A 1 7.88 -60.38 12.94
N LEU A 2 8.00 -59.50 13.95
CA LEU A 2 7.23 -58.24 14.02
C LEU A 2 7.86 -57.20 13.08
N ARG A 3 7.15 -56.84 12.00
CA ARG A 3 7.54 -55.75 11.09
C ARG A 3 7.48 -54.43 11.86
N ARG A 4 8.62 -53.75 12.03
CA ARG A 4 8.68 -52.40 12.58
C ARG A 4 7.91 -51.44 11.65
N PRO A 5 7.07 -50.53 12.17
CA PRO A 5 6.42 -49.51 11.34
C PRO A 5 7.48 -48.55 10.80
N ILE A 6 7.54 -48.42 9.47
CA ILE A 6 8.41 -47.50 8.75
C ILE A 6 7.88 -46.09 9.05
N ARG A 7 8.61 -45.31 9.87
CA ARG A 7 8.31 -43.87 10.03
C ARG A 7 8.52 -43.20 8.67
N PRO A 8 7.54 -42.41 8.17
CA PRO A 8 7.78 -41.60 6.98
C PRO A 8 8.91 -40.60 7.29
N PRO A 9 9.82 -40.34 6.34
CA PRO A 9 10.86 -39.35 6.55
C PRO A 9 10.19 -38.01 6.84
N ALA A 10 10.59 -37.38 7.95
CA ALA A 10 10.16 -36.04 8.28
C ALA A 10 10.44 -35.15 7.07
N LYS A 11 9.40 -34.57 6.48
CA LYS A 11 9.53 -33.61 5.37
C LYS A 11 10.55 -32.56 5.85
N PRO A 12 11.65 -32.31 5.11
CA PRO A 12 12.55 -31.25 5.49
C PRO A 12 11.75 -29.96 5.50
N THR A 13 11.61 -29.37 6.68
CA THR A 13 11.13 -28.02 6.87
C THR A 13 12.03 -27.17 6.02
N LYS A 14 11.55 -26.74 4.85
CA LYS A 14 12.31 -25.88 3.94
C LYS A 14 12.66 -24.63 4.73
N LEU A 15 13.86 -24.58 5.30
CA LEU A 15 14.43 -23.39 5.89
C LEU A 15 14.33 -22.32 4.80
N ARG A 16 13.55 -21.27 5.08
CA ARG A 16 13.38 -20.13 4.19
C ARG A 16 14.78 -19.67 3.79
N ALA A 17 15.05 -19.70 2.49
CA ALA A 17 16.34 -19.31 1.93
C ALA A 17 16.81 -17.98 2.56
N PRO A 18 18.11 -17.84 2.85
CA PRO A 18 18.64 -16.62 3.47
C PRO A 18 18.24 -15.42 2.60
N LEU A 19 17.64 -14.42 3.24
CA LEU A 19 17.26 -13.16 2.63
C LEU A 19 18.54 -12.52 2.07
N THR A 20 18.80 -12.73 0.78
CA THR A 20 19.97 -12.18 0.11
C THR A 20 19.76 -10.69 -0.09
N LEU A 21 20.74 -9.88 0.28
CA LEU A 21 20.69 -8.41 0.18
C LEU A 21 20.24 -7.93 -1.22
N LYS A 22 20.68 -8.63 -2.28
CA LYS A 22 20.26 -8.37 -3.66
C LYS A 22 18.75 -8.52 -3.87
N LYS A 23 18.14 -9.55 -3.28
CA LYS A 23 16.70 -9.79 -3.35
C LYS A 23 15.92 -8.73 -2.59
N LEU A 24 16.42 -8.31 -1.42
CA LEU A 24 15.82 -7.22 -0.65
C LEU A 24 15.81 -5.91 -1.44
N LEU A 25 16.96 -5.52 -2.01
CA LEU A 25 17.08 -4.33 -2.86
C LEU A 25 16.11 -4.37 -4.04
N PHE A 26 16.03 -5.51 -4.72
CA PHE A 26 15.10 -5.68 -5.83
C PHE A 26 13.63 -5.55 -5.38
N GLU A 27 13.25 -6.20 -4.28
CA GLU A 27 11.88 -6.07 -3.75
C GLU A 27 11.57 -4.64 -3.29
N ALA A 28 12.54 -3.93 -2.72
CA ALA A 28 12.43 -2.55 -2.31
C ALA A 28 12.20 -1.60 -3.49
N VAL A 29 13.06 -1.66 -4.51
CA VAL A 29 12.95 -0.82 -5.71
C VAL A 29 11.60 -1.01 -6.38
N PHE A 30 11.14 -2.24 -6.52
CA PHE A 30 9.82 -2.47 -7.11
C PHE A 30 8.66 -2.01 -6.21
N GLY A 31 8.79 -2.09 -4.89
CA GLY A 31 7.78 -1.58 -3.96
C GLY A 31 7.66 -0.06 -4.06
N ILE A 32 8.81 0.62 -4.15
CA ILE A 32 8.92 2.08 -4.33
C ILE A 32 8.30 2.50 -5.66
N ILE A 33 8.74 1.90 -6.78
CA ILE A 33 8.22 2.24 -8.11
C ILE A 33 6.71 1.99 -8.17
N TYR A 34 6.25 0.88 -7.59
CA TYR A 34 4.83 0.57 -7.56
C TYR A 34 4.04 1.63 -6.77
N ALA A 35 4.52 2.04 -5.59
CA ALA A 35 3.89 3.12 -4.82
C ALA A 35 3.87 4.45 -5.58
N LEU A 36 4.96 4.80 -6.27
CA LEU A 36 5.04 6.03 -7.08
C LEU A 36 4.04 6.05 -8.24
N LEU A 37 3.71 4.88 -8.81
CA LEU A 37 2.73 4.78 -9.89
C LEU A 37 1.29 4.78 -9.38
N THR A 38 1.01 4.13 -8.25
CA THR A 38 -0.37 4.02 -7.76
C THR A 38 -0.78 5.23 -6.94
N PHE A 39 0.14 5.91 -6.25
CA PHE A 39 -0.20 7.04 -5.39
C PHE A 39 -0.88 8.20 -6.16
N PRO A 40 -0.39 8.63 -7.34
CA PRO A 40 -1.08 9.66 -8.14
C PRO A 40 -2.50 9.23 -8.55
N ILE A 41 -2.69 7.95 -8.89
CA ILE A 41 -4.01 7.41 -9.25
C ILE A 41 -4.95 7.48 -8.04
N SER A 42 -4.47 7.07 -6.87
CA SER A 42 -5.22 7.16 -5.61
C SER A 42 -5.55 8.61 -5.25
N LEU A 43 -4.65 9.56 -5.51
CA LEU A 43 -4.86 10.99 -5.28
C LEU A 43 -5.98 11.52 -6.18
N LEU A 44 -5.97 11.21 -7.48
CA LEU A 44 -7.04 11.62 -8.41
C LEU A 44 -8.41 11.07 -8.02
N ILE A 45 -8.47 9.81 -7.57
CA ILE A 45 -9.73 9.22 -7.09
C ILE A 45 -10.20 9.87 -5.78
N ALA A 46 -9.27 10.17 -4.87
CA ALA A 46 -9.58 10.89 -3.65
C ALA A 46 -10.06 12.32 -3.93
N GLU A 47 -9.47 13.01 -4.90
CA GLU A 47 -9.90 14.33 -5.36
C GLU A 47 -11.34 14.29 -5.91
N PHE A 48 -11.67 13.26 -6.67
CA PHE A 48 -13.06 13.03 -7.11
C PHE A 48 -14.03 12.89 -5.93
N SER A 49 -13.61 12.28 -4.81
CA SER A 49 -14.45 12.20 -3.61
C SER A 49 -14.70 13.56 -2.94
N VAL A 50 -13.76 14.51 -3.07
CA VAL A 50 -13.94 15.90 -2.60
C VAL A 50 -14.96 16.61 -3.46
N TRP A 51 -14.88 16.44 -4.78
CA TRP A 51 -15.87 16.97 -5.71
C TRP A 51 -17.28 16.44 -5.41
N VAL A 52 -17.44 15.13 -5.18
CA VAL A 52 -18.76 14.58 -4.77
C VAL A 52 -19.22 15.19 -3.44
N SER A 53 -18.30 15.36 -2.49
CA SER A 53 -18.61 15.95 -1.18
C SER A 53 -19.05 17.42 -1.29
N SER A 54 -18.50 18.20 -2.24
CA SER A 54 -18.93 19.59 -2.50
C SER A 54 -20.32 19.65 -3.14
N VAL A 55 -20.61 18.77 -4.12
CA VAL A 55 -21.94 18.66 -4.75
C VAL A 55 -23.01 18.30 -3.71
N TRP A 56 -22.67 17.46 -2.74
CA TRP A 56 -23.58 17.04 -1.67
C TRP A 56 -23.63 18.00 -0.48
N MET A 57 -22.96 19.16 -0.59
CA MET A 57 -22.91 20.20 0.44
C MET A 57 -22.47 19.68 1.82
N LEU A 58 -21.54 18.72 1.83
CA LEU A 58 -20.96 18.22 3.09
C LEU A 58 -20.08 19.28 3.75
N THR A 59 -19.83 19.13 5.04
CA THR A 59 -18.94 20.04 5.75
C THR A 59 -17.49 19.86 5.28
N ARG A 60 -16.65 20.89 5.44
CA ARG A 60 -15.21 20.81 5.14
C ARG A 60 -14.53 19.64 5.85
N ALA A 61 -14.93 19.37 7.10
CA ALA A 61 -14.40 18.28 7.89
C ALA A 61 -14.75 16.91 7.29
N ASP A 62 -15.99 16.74 6.82
CA ASP A 62 -16.44 15.49 6.18
C ASP A 62 -15.79 15.30 4.81
N ALA A 63 -15.65 16.37 4.02
CA ALA A 63 -14.94 16.32 2.74
C ALA A 63 -13.48 15.91 2.91
N PHE A 64 -12.77 16.49 3.91
CA PHE A 64 -11.40 16.10 4.23
C PHE A 64 -11.29 14.65 4.69
N ARG A 65 -12.24 14.20 5.52
CA ARG A 65 -12.30 12.81 5.99
C ARG A 65 -12.51 11.85 4.83
N ASN A 66 -13.44 12.15 3.93
CA ASN A 66 -13.70 11.34 2.75
C ASN A 66 -12.49 11.27 1.83
N PHE A 67 -11.84 12.41 1.57
CA PHE A 67 -10.59 12.46 0.79
C PHE A 67 -9.56 11.47 1.33
N ASN A 68 -9.25 11.56 2.63
CA ASN A 68 -8.26 10.68 3.25
C ASN A 68 -8.70 9.20 3.23
N LEU A 69 -9.98 8.95 3.49
CA LEU A 69 -10.53 7.60 3.46
C LEU A 69 -10.37 6.98 2.08
N PHE A 70 -10.78 7.67 1.01
CA PHE A 70 -10.68 7.17 -0.35
C PHE A 70 -9.22 7.04 -0.80
N LEU A 71 -8.35 7.99 -0.45
CA LEU A 71 -6.92 7.92 -0.74
C LEU A 71 -6.31 6.63 -0.19
N TRP A 72 -6.52 6.35 1.10
CA TRP A 72 -5.95 5.16 1.72
C TRP A 72 -6.66 3.88 1.30
N LEU A 73 -7.97 3.90 1.08
CA LEU A 73 -8.72 2.73 0.64
C LEU A 73 -8.24 2.26 -0.74
N VAL A 74 -8.12 3.17 -1.69
CA VAL A 74 -7.60 2.85 -3.04
C VAL A 74 -6.14 2.39 -2.95
N GLN A 75 -5.32 3.05 -2.14
CA GLN A 75 -3.92 2.64 -1.97
C GLN A 75 -3.79 1.23 -1.37
N LEU A 76 -4.66 0.88 -0.41
CA LEU A 76 -4.74 -0.48 0.14
C LEU A 76 -5.27 -1.50 -0.88
N MET A 77 -6.16 -1.12 -1.79
CA MET A 77 -6.57 -2.01 -2.90
C MET A 77 -5.39 -2.38 -3.78
N PHE A 78 -4.52 -1.42 -4.12
CA PHE A 78 -3.30 -1.70 -4.88
C PHE A 78 -2.31 -2.60 -4.12
N MET A 79 -2.32 -2.58 -2.79
CA MET A 79 -1.52 -3.47 -1.95
C MET A 79 -1.92 -4.95 -2.06
N ILE A 80 -3.12 -5.25 -2.56
CA ILE A 80 -3.57 -6.64 -2.78
C ILE A 80 -2.63 -7.37 -3.74
N VAL A 81 -2.07 -6.68 -4.74
CA VAL A 81 -1.18 -7.29 -5.75
C VAL A 81 0.08 -7.91 -5.12
N PRO A 82 0.92 -7.19 -4.35
CA PRO A 82 2.07 -7.79 -3.70
C PRO A 82 1.70 -8.81 -2.63
N LEU A 83 0.57 -8.63 -1.92
CA LEU A 83 0.08 -9.58 -0.91
C LEU A 83 -0.33 -10.92 -1.53
N TYR A 84 -1.05 -10.89 -2.65
CA TYR A 84 -1.48 -12.09 -3.38
C TYR A 84 -0.30 -12.95 -3.81
N HIS A 85 0.78 -12.30 -4.27
CA HIS A 85 2.02 -12.98 -4.68
C HIS A 85 2.95 -13.34 -3.51
N LYS A 86 2.50 -13.16 -2.26
CA LYS A 86 3.29 -13.39 -1.03
C LYS A 86 4.63 -12.64 -1.01
N ARG A 87 4.68 -11.47 -1.67
CA ARG A 87 5.87 -10.59 -1.73
C ARG A 87 5.81 -9.56 -0.61
N TYR A 88 5.96 -10.02 0.63
CA TYR A 88 5.76 -9.20 1.82
C TYR A 88 6.73 -8.02 1.93
N MET A 89 7.99 -8.15 1.49
CA MET A 89 8.93 -7.02 1.53
C MET A 89 8.51 -5.93 0.55
N ARG A 90 8.09 -6.32 -0.67
CA ARG A 90 7.52 -5.35 -1.63
C ARG A 90 6.31 -4.60 -1.05
N ALA A 91 5.41 -5.31 -0.35
CA ALA A 91 4.26 -4.68 0.32
C ALA A 91 4.70 -3.71 1.43
N LEU A 92 5.70 -4.09 2.23
CA LEU A 92 6.26 -3.23 3.28
C LEU A 92 6.84 -1.93 2.69
N PHE A 93 7.71 -2.03 1.68
CA PHE A 93 8.27 -0.86 1.01
C PHE A 93 7.21 -0.02 0.32
N PHE A 94 6.16 -0.63 -0.23
CA PHE A 94 5.02 0.09 -0.79
C PHE A 94 4.31 0.96 0.27
N ILE A 95 4.01 0.41 1.45
CA ILE A 95 3.36 1.16 2.54
C ILE A 95 4.28 2.31 3.00
N ILE A 96 5.55 2.01 3.28
CA ILE A 96 6.51 3.02 3.74
C ILE A 96 6.62 4.16 2.72
N THR A 97 6.77 3.81 1.44
CA THR A 97 6.90 4.83 0.39
C THR A 97 5.61 5.65 0.24
N SER A 98 4.44 5.01 0.31
CA SER A 98 3.16 5.71 0.25
C SER A 98 2.98 6.70 1.41
N LEU A 99 3.38 6.32 2.62
CA LEU A 99 3.37 7.20 3.80
C LEU A 99 4.36 8.36 3.65
N LEU A 100 5.55 8.10 3.11
CA LEU A 100 6.54 9.16 2.85
C LEU A 100 6.04 10.15 1.79
N ILE A 101 5.42 9.66 0.72
CA ILE A 101 4.83 10.53 -0.30
C ILE A 101 3.67 11.34 0.31
N TYR A 102 2.78 10.71 1.07
CA TYR A 102 1.70 11.40 1.77
C TYR A 102 2.28 12.51 2.68
N TYR A 103 3.29 12.19 3.48
CA TYR A 103 3.93 13.18 4.33
C TYR A 103 4.54 14.34 3.52
N ALA A 104 5.26 14.02 2.43
CA ALA A 104 5.88 15.01 1.58
C ALA A 104 4.86 15.93 0.90
N VAL A 105 3.75 15.40 0.42
CA VAL A 105 2.71 16.18 -0.26
C VAL A 105 1.96 17.09 0.71
N PHE A 106 1.48 16.55 1.83
CA PHE A 106 0.57 17.29 2.71
C PHE A 106 1.28 18.13 3.78
N PHE A 107 2.48 17.75 4.22
CA PHE A 107 3.19 18.46 5.29
C PHE A 107 4.38 19.25 4.79
N ILE A 108 5.14 18.74 3.81
CA ILE A 108 6.30 19.47 3.27
C ILE A 108 5.86 20.47 2.19
N ALA A 109 5.07 20.02 1.22
CA ALA A 109 4.56 20.88 0.16
C ALA A 109 3.30 21.69 0.56
N ALA A 110 2.75 21.44 1.76
CA ALA A 110 1.56 22.09 2.30
C ALA A 110 0.37 22.10 1.31
N PHE A 111 0.22 21.02 0.53
CA PHE A 111 -0.86 20.91 -0.43
C PHE A 111 -2.21 20.75 0.29
N ASP A 112 -3.16 21.66 0.03
CA ASP A 112 -4.54 21.55 0.53
C ASP A 112 -5.44 20.95 -0.57
N PRO A 113 -5.92 19.70 -0.42
CA PRO A 113 -6.75 19.03 -1.43
C PRO A 113 -8.15 19.67 -1.56
N LEU A 114 -8.57 20.50 -0.61
CA LEU A 114 -9.87 21.16 -0.61
C LEU A 114 -9.84 22.52 -1.33
N SER A 115 -8.65 23.11 -1.46
CA SER A 115 -8.46 24.46 -2.01
C SER A 115 -8.99 24.62 -3.44
N LEU A 116 -8.94 23.54 -4.23
CA LEU A 116 -9.41 23.52 -5.62
C LEU A 116 -10.94 23.60 -5.75
N PHE A 117 -11.68 23.33 -4.67
CA PHE A 117 -13.14 23.21 -4.68
C PHE A 117 -13.86 24.30 -3.88
N GLY A 118 -13.15 25.35 -3.44
CA GLY A 118 -13.74 26.53 -2.80
C GLY A 118 -14.11 26.37 -1.32
N TYR A 119 -13.44 25.45 -0.61
CA TYR A 119 -13.60 25.20 0.83
C TYR A 119 -12.67 26.04 1.73
#